data_AF-A0A9X8VEI7-F1
#
_entry.id   AF-A0A9X8VEI7-F1
#
_cell.length_a   1.000
_cell.length_b   1.000
_cell.length_c   1.000
_cell.angle_alpha   90.00
_cell.angle_beta   90.00
_cell.angle_gamma   90.00
#
_symmetry.space_group_name_H-M   'P 1'
#
loop_
_entity.id
_entity.type
_entity.pdbx_description
1 polymer ?
#
loop_
_entity_poly.entity_id
_entity_poly.type
_entity_poly.pdbx_seq_one_letter_code
_entity_poly.pdbx_strand_id
1 'polypeptide(L)'
;MASTNSIKFTEREKLVLSFLALGVSDMDIAHHLGISNKTVSIFKITAMKKIGLRKNANLIKWLRTPDAKAAFTNGLCCSPRSNHLLKG
;
A
#
# COMPACT_ATOMS: atom_id res chain seq x y z
N MET A 1 21.43 -0.17 -17.48
CA MET A 1 20.34 0.83 -17.52
C MET A 1 19.03 0.08 -17.33
N ALA A 2 18.44 0.12 -16.13
CA ALA A 2 17.24 -0.65 -15.82
C ALA A 2 16.00 0.10 -16.32
N SER A 3 15.31 -0.48 -17.30
CA SER A 3 14.02 0.00 -17.79
C SER A 3 13.03 0.10 -16.63
N THR A 4 12.59 1.30 -16.28
CA THR A 4 11.57 1.53 -15.25
C THR A 4 10.23 1.03 -15.77
N ASN A 5 9.95 -0.26 -15.56
CA ASN A 5 8.64 -0.84 -15.85
C ASN A 5 7.61 -0.09 -15.00
N SER A 6 6.75 0.69 -15.66
CA SER A 6 5.72 1.49 -14.99
C SER A 6 4.66 0.55 -14.44
N ILE A 7 4.81 0.16 -13.19
CA ILE A 7 3.92 -0.77 -12.50
C ILE A 7 2.53 -0.12 -12.41
N LYS A 8 1.58 -0.62 -13.20
CA LYS A 8 0.19 -0.15 -13.20
C LYS A 8 -0.64 -0.97 -12.21
N PHE A 9 -1.04 -0.31 -11.13
CA PHE A 9 -2.05 -0.82 -10.20
C PHE A 9 -3.45 -0.47 -10.70
N THR A 10 -4.40 -1.38 -10.48
CA THR A 10 -5.83 -1.10 -10.64
C THR A 10 -6.31 -0.17 -9.52
N GLU A 11 -7.44 0.50 -9.72
CA GLU A 11 -8.00 1.43 -8.74
C GLU A 11 -8.26 0.75 -7.38
N ARG A 12 -8.76 -0.50 -7.39
CA ARG A 12 -8.99 -1.28 -6.17
C ARG A 12 -7.68 -1.60 -5.43
N GLU A 13 -6.62 -1.97 -6.14
CA GLU A 13 -5.30 -2.18 -5.54
C GLU A 13 -4.74 -0.88 -4.95
N LYS A 14 -4.87 0.25 -5.68
CA LYS A 14 -4.42 1.57 -5.19
C LYS A 14 -5.13 1.96 -3.90
N LEU A 15 -6.44 1.74 -3.81
CA LEU A 15 -7.22 2.00 -2.60
C LEU A 15 -6.76 1.14 -1.42
N VAL A 16 -6.56 -0.17 -1.62
CA VAL A 16 -6.06 -1.04 -0.55
C VAL A 16 -4.66 -0.60 -0.10
N LEU A 17 -3.77 -0.25 -1.03
CA LEU A 17 -2.42 0.24 -0.73
C LEU A 17 -2.44 1.59 0.00
N SER A 18 -3.36 2.50 -0.33
CA SER A 18 -3.48 3.79 0.36
C SER A 18 -3.96 3.61 1.79
N PHE A 19 -4.96 2.75 2.06
CA PHE A 19 -5.38 2.44 3.42
C PHE A 19 -4.27 1.75 4.23
N LEU A 20 -3.52 0.84 3.61
CA LEU A 20 -2.36 0.22 4.27
C LEU A 20 -1.25 1.23 4.59
N ALA A 21 -1.04 2.22 3.72
CA ALA A 21 -0.09 3.31 3.98
C ALA A 21 -0.53 4.21 5.14
N LEU A 22 -1.84 4.31 5.39
CA LEU A 22 -2.43 4.97 6.56
C LEU A 22 -2.36 4.12 7.83
N GLY A 23 -1.96 2.84 7.74
CA GLY A 23 -1.90 1.92 8.87
C GLY A 23 -3.24 1.29 9.25
N VAL A 24 -4.24 1.34 8.36
CA VAL A 24 -5.55 0.73 8.57
C VAL A 24 -5.44 -0.80 8.47
N SER A 25 -6.17 -1.53 9.33
CA SER A 25 -6.14 -2.99 9.35
C SER A 25 -6.89 -3.60 8.16
N ASP A 26 -6.56 -4.84 7.77
CA ASP A 26 -7.23 -5.52 6.66
C ASP A 26 -8.75 -5.68 6.89
N MET A 27 -9.18 -5.79 8.15
CA MET A 27 -10.60 -5.84 8.56
C MET A 27 -11.29 -4.51 8.34
N ASP A 28 -10.68 -3.43 8.79
CA ASP A 28 -11.25 -2.09 8.62
C ASP A 28 -11.29 -1.72 7.14
N ILE A 29 -10.24 -2.06 6.37
CA ILE A 29 -10.21 -1.88 4.91
C ILE A 29 -11.37 -2.61 4.25
N ALA A 30 -11.63 -3.85 4.65
CA ALA A 30 -12.74 -4.65 4.16
C ALA A 30 -14.09 -3.99 4.46
N HIS A 31 -14.29 -3.49 5.68
CA HIS A 31 -15.48 -2.73 6.05
C HIS A 31 -15.62 -1.43 5.25
N HIS A 32 -14.54 -0.65 5.10
CA HIS A 32 -14.54 0.61 4.35
C HIS A 32 -14.85 0.42 2.86
N LEU A 33 -14.36 -0.68 2.26
CA LEU A 33 -14.56 -0.99 0.85
C LEU A 33 -15.83 -1.81 0.58
N GLY A 34 -16.51 -2.29 1.62
CA GLY A 34 -17.66 -3.19 1.50
C GLY A 34 -17.33 -4.54 0.85
N ILE A 35 -16.11 -5.04 1.06
CA ILE A 35 -15.62 -6.31 0.49
C ILE A 35 -15.18 -7.27 1.58
N SER A 36 -15.03 -8.56 1.27
CA SER A 36 -14.50 -9.53 2.22
C SER A 36 -13.00 -9.32 2.49
N ASN A 37 -12.55 -9.60 3.72
CA ASN A 37 -11.12 -9.60 4.09
C ASN A 37 -10.27 -10.46 3.16
N LYS A 38 -10.82 -11.59 2.69
CA LYS A 38 -10.18 -12.47 1.71
C LYS A 38 -9.82 -11.70 0.42
N THR A 39 -10.71 -10.83 -0.04
CA THR A 39 -10.51 -10.00 -1.22
C THR A 39 -9.41 -8.96 -0.98
N VAL A 40 -9.37 -8.34 0.20
CA VAL A 40 -8.27 -7.43 0.60
C VAL A 40 -6.92 -8.16 0.55
N SER A 41 -6.86 -9.37 1.11
CA SER A 41 -5.66 -10.21 1.06
C SER A 41 -5.23 -10.55 -0.38
N ILE A 42 -6.18 -10.87 -1.26
CA ILE A 42 -5.88 -11.14 -2.69
C ILE A 42 -5.34 -9.89 -3.38
N PHE A 43 -5.91 -8.71 -3.14
CA PHE A 43 -5.41 -7.45 -3.70
C PHE A 43 -3.99 -7.15 -3.21
N LYS A 44 -3.70 -7.37 -1.93
CA LYS A 44 -2.33 -7.25 -1.37
C LYS A 44 -1.36 -8.18 -2.07
N ILE A 45 -1.71 -9.46 -2.22
CA ILE A 45 -0.85 -10.46 -2.89
C ILE A 45 -0.61 -10.06 -4.35
N THR A 46 -1.65 -9.62 -5.06
CA THR A 46 -1.53 -9.21 -6.45
C THR A 46 -0.65 -7.97 -6.60
N ALA A 47 -0.85 -6.96 -5.75
CA ALA A 47 0.00 -5.78 -5.70
C ALA A 47 1.45 -6.15 -5.38
N MET A 48 1.69 -6.99 -4.38
CA MET A 48 3.02 -7.50 -4.01
C MET A 48 3.70 -8.24 -5.17
N LYS A 49 2.96 -9.07 -5.92
CA LYS A 49 3.49 -9.76 -7.10
C LYS A 49 3.91 -8.78 -8.19
N LYS A 50 3.19 -7.68 -8.39
CA LYS A 50 3.52 -6.64 -9.37
C LYS A 50 4.82 -5.90 -9.03
N ILE A 51 5.09 -5.66 -7.75
CA ILE A 51 6.33 -5.01 -7.26
C ILE A 51 7.45 -6.00 -6.89
N GLY A 52 7.21 -7.31 -7.03
CA GLY A 52 8.19 -8.35 -6.70
C GLY A 52 8.44 -8.55 -5.20
N LEU A 53 7.54 -8.08 -4.33
CA LEU A 53 7.67 -8.29 -2.88
C LEU A 53 7.08 -9.65 -2.48
N ARG A 54 7.74 -10.30 -1.51
CA ARG A 54 7.33 -11.62 -0.98
C ARG A 54 6.76 -11.56 0.43
N LYS A 55 7.05 -10.48 1.18
CA LYS A 55 6.73 -10.36 2.60
C LYS A 55 5.85 -9.15 2.85
N ASN A 56 4.82 -9.32 3.69
CA ASN A 56 3.94 -8.23 4.11
C ASN A 56 4.72 -7.10 4.82
N ALA A 57 5.70 -7.44 5.67
CA ALA A 57 6.55 -6.44 6.32
C ALA A 57 7.33 -5.57 5.30
N ASN A 58 7.78 -6.17 4.19
CA ASN A 58 8.43 -5.42 3.12
C ASN A 58 7.43 -4.52 2.40
N LEU A 59 6.17 -4.96 2.21
CA LEU A 59 5.12 -4.13 1.65
C LEU A 59 4.88 -2.89 2.51
N ILE A 60 4.70 -3.06 3.83
CA ILE A 60 4.51 -1.93 4.75
C ILE A 60 5.74 -1.00 4.76
N LYS A 61 6.94 -1.56 4.75
CA LYS A 61 8.18 -0.77 4.66
C LYS A 61 8.25 0.03 3.36
N TRP A 62 7.88 -0.59 2.24
CA TRP A 62 7.85 0.05 0.93
C TRP A 62 6.79 1.16 0.90
N LEU A 63 5.59 0.94 1.43
CA LEU A 63 4.52 1.96 1.51
C LEU A 63 4.92 3.24 2.26
N ARG A 64 5.90 3.16 3.16
CA ARG A 64 6.45 4.33 3.87
C ARG A 64 7.46 5.12 3.04
N THR A 65 7.99 4.57 1.94
CA THR A 65 8.93 5.27 1.06
C THR A 65 8.18 6.18 0.09
N PRO A 66 8.82 7.30 -0.35
CA PRO A 66 8.22 8.18 -1.35
C PRO A 66 7.98 7.49 -2.70
N ASP A 67 8.78 6.48 -3.04
CA ASP A 67 8.64 5.71 -4.29
C ASP A 67 7.29 5.01 -4.38
N ALA A 68 6.81 4.48 -3.25
CA ALA A 68 5.52 3.83 -3.19
C ALA A 68 4.39 4.85 -3.36
N LYS A 69 4.46 5.98 -2.66
CA LYS A 69 3.49 7.07 -2.84
C LYS A 69 3.41 7.51 -4.30
N ALA A 70 4.54 7.69 -4.98
CA ALA A 70 4.57 8.03 -6.40
C ALA A 70 3.95 6.93 -7.30
N ALA A 71 4.05 5.66 -6.92
CA ALA A 71 3.59 4.53 -7.72
C ALA A 71 2.06 4.31 -7.70
N PHE A 72 1.36 4.66 -6.62
CA PHE A 72 -0.10 4.43 -6.53
C PHE A 72 -0.92 5.69 -6.18
N THR A 73 -0.32 6.79 -5.71
CA THR A 73 -1.04 8.04 -5.44
C THR A 73 -0.90 8.99 -6.63
N ASN A 74 -2.00 9.16 -7.38
CA ASN A 74 -2.09 10.22 -8.38
C ASN A 74 -2.36 11.55 -7.64
N GLY A 75 -1.32 12.22 -7.15
CA GLY A 75 -1.38 13.66 -6.84
C GLY A 75 -1.86 14.10 -5.46
N LEU A 76 -1.95 13.23 -4.45
CA LEU A 76 -2.22 13.67 -3.08
C LEU A 76 -0.91 13.86 -2.30
N CYS A 77 -0.37 15.06 -2.41
CA CYS A 77 0.63 15.62 -1.52
C CYS A 77 0.09 15.73 -0.08
N CYS A 78 -0.01 14.60 0.64
CA CYS A 78 -0.23 14.63 2.08
C CYS A 78 1.10 14.53 2.81
N SER A 79 1.51 15.68 3.35
CA SER A 79 2.73 15.99 4.08
C SER A 79 3.08 14.95 5.14
N PRO A 80 4.38 14.66 5.34
CA PRO A 80 4.85 13.77 6.39
C PRO A 80 4.86 14.55 7.71
N ARG A 81 3.86 14.35 8.57
CA ARG A 81 4.06 14.65 10.00
C ARG A 81 3.15 13.82 10.90
N SER A 82 3.69 12.69 11.35
CA SER A 82 3.66 12.30 12.76
C SER A 82 4.63 11.15 12.97
N ASN A 83 5.83 11.53 13.43
CA ASN A 83 6.78 10.64 14.06
C ASN A 83 6.55 10.74 15.57
N HIS A 84 6.06 9.70 16.22
CA HIS A 84 6.07 9.48 17.67
C HIS A 84 5.60 8.03 17.91
N LEU A 85 6.25 7.12 18.63
CA LEU A 85 7.59 6.99 19.17
C LEU A 85 7.66 5.54 19.69
N LEU A 86 8.73 4.81 19.37
CA LEU A 86 9.14 3.66 20.17
C LEU A 86 9.70 4.21 21.48
N LYS A 87 9.05 4.03 22.63
CA LYS A 87 9.66 4.19 23.96
C LYS A 87 8.89 3.38 25.01
N GLY A 88 9.62 2.58 25.78
CA GLY A 88 9.20 1.99 27.06
C GLY A 88 9.20 0.49 27.03
#